data_AF-A0A397TZN1-F1
#
_entry.id   AF-A0A397TZN1-F1
#
_cell.length_a   1.000
_cell.length_b   1.000
_cell.length_c   1.000
_cell.angle_alpha   90.00
_cell.angle_beta   90.00
_cell.angle_gamma   90.00
#
_symmetry.space_group_name_H-M   'P 1'
#
loop_
_entity.id
_entity.type
_entity.pdbx_description
1 polymer ?
#
loop_
_entity_poly.entity_id
_entity_poly.type
_entity_poly.pdbx_seq_one_letter_code
_entity_poly.pdbx_strand_id
1 'polypeptide(L)'
;MTVSFSDIERVESNILPKLIIQAWDIECGSKRGPGFFPVAEQPDDYIYMIQLDIFLYNQSQPLKRYNITLLPINTSLFFEKYDNEISCSPNDFNFVLVNSEEEILLEFAKINYSYQKDIEIGYNTGETKVRVIDNDVNEQLQKYQFAGLNINNRDIKVNPMENQTCEYFYVQGSIFLDLLVWAKKTFQNELKHTLAYILKKCKLSGKVDLSYIPDDNSDNLKCMFVYVSAIKFQNDELFLSEFATKLSKLCKIDYQKCFDAMSDLSVLEEYAIDLAYYCSVDTLRLQELLIKRNIVGDYMQLAKISSITISNVFMNAVGTVINNFFGRNAQKQDMLFSIARKGIIEIVPYEGALVLEKKNSDKPVGVLDFASMYPNAIIEKNISTDTCVDINSTNPSLNIVTDNGKIYGKFISQKERIGLMPLMCKELLRQRDIAKHKIKQYKEDPVLLMYWTSLSNALKLTANLIYGATGFVFSNLYMKPIASSIMAYSRSTL
;
A
#
# COMPACT_ATOMS: atom_id res chain seq x y z
N MET A 1 30.72 -15.44 8.61
CA MET A 1 31.32 -14.17 8.13
C MET A 1 30.41 -13.05 8.60
N THR A 2 30.92 -12.16 9.44
CA THR A 2 30.21 -10.95 9.85
C THR A 2 30.27 -9.96 8.70
N VAL A 3 29.19 -9.82 7.95
CA VAL A 3 29.03 -8.79 6.93
C VAL A 3 28.89 -7.45 7.65
N SER A 4 29.82 -6.52 7.39
CA SER A 4 29.78 -5.14 7.86
C SER A 4 29.11 -4.24 6.82
N PHE A 5 28.60 -3.08 7.23
CA PHE A 5 28.04 -2.11 6.28
C PHE A 5 29.06 -1.61 5.25
N SER A 6 30.36 -1.67 5.56
CA SER A 6 31.47 -1.39 4.65
C SER A 6 31.62 -2.42 3.53
N ASP A 7 31.07 -3.62 3.70
CA ASP A 7 31.10 -4.70 2.70
C ASP A 7 29.94 -4.58 1.69
N ILE A 8 29.07 -3.57 1.84
CA ILE A 8 27.93 -3.33 0.95
C ILE A 8 28.37 -2.38 -0.17
N GLU A 9 28.60 -2.93 -1.35
CA GLU A 9 28.92 -2.16 -2.54
C GLU A 9 27.65 -1.76 -3.31
N ARG A 10 27.64 -0.56 -3.89
CA ARG A 10 26.55 -0.15 -4.80
C ARG A 10 26.68 -0.93 -6.10
N VAL A 11 25.78 -1.89 -6.31
CA VAL A 11 25.67 -2.58 -7.61
C VAL A 11 24.85 -1.71 -8.57
N GLU A 12 25.49 -1.20 -9.62
CA GLU A 12 24.78 -0.62 -10.76
C GLU A 12 24.35 -1.74 -11.71
N SER A 13 23.22 -2.38 -11.39
CA SER A 13 22.60 -3.38 -12.25
C SER A 13 21.45 -2.76 -13.04
N ASN A 14 21.48 -2.94 -14.37
CA ASN A 14 20.34 -2.64 -15.25
C ASN A 14 19.33 -3.81 -15.33
N ILE A 15 19.57 -4.89 -14.58
CA ILE A 15 18.71 -6.07 -14.55
C ILE A 15 17.70 -5.88 -13.42
N LEU A 16 16.41 -6.01 -13.74
CA LEU A 16 15.33 -6.05 -12.74
C LEU A 16 15.61 -7.17 -11.74
N PRO A 17 15.53 -6.89 -10.43
CA PRO A 17 15.74 -7.92 -9.43
C PRO A 17 14.65 -8.98 -9.58
N LYS A 18 15.06 -10.26 -9.51
CA LYS A 18 14.14 -11.40 -9.46
C LYS A 18 13.61 -11.52 -8.04
N LEU A 19 12.66 -10.67 -7.69
CA LEU A 19 12.00 -10.70 -6.39
C LEU A 19 10.80 -11.64 -6.43
N ILE A 20 10.68 -12.49 -5.43
CA ILE A 20 9.55 -13.36 -5.20
C ILE A 20 8.48 -12.57 -4.45
N ILE A 21 7.32 -12.42 -5.09
CA ILE A 21 6.12 -11.85 -4.48
C ILE A 21 5.20 -13.00 -4.08
N GLN A 22 4.72 -12.97 -2.86
CA GLN A 22 3.65 -13.84 -2.39
C GLN A 22 2.39 -13.02 -2.14
N ALA A 23 1.28 -13.42 -2.74
CA ALA A 23 -0.04 -12.90 -2.45
C ALA A 23 -0.89 -14.03 -1.86
N TRP A 24 -1.74 -13.72 -0.89
CA TRP A 24 -2.69 -14.70 -0.38
C TRP A 24 -4.00 -14.05 0.03
N ASP A 25 -5.07 -14.83 -0.04
CA ASP A 25 -6.40 -14.48 0.43
C ASP A 25 -7.06 -15.69 1.08
N ILE A 26 -8.02 -15.45 1.98
CA ILE A 26 -8.68 -16.50 2.76
C ILE A 26 -10.18 -16.36 2.65
N GLU A 27 -10.87 -17.49 2.76
CA GLU A 27 -12.31 -17.53 2.90
C GLU A 27 -12.71 -18.22 4.19
N CYS A 28 -13.67 -17.61 4.89
CA CYS A 28 -14.14 -18.05 6.20
C CYS A 28 -15.65 -18.33 6.16
N GLY A 29 -16.06 -19.37 6.88
CA GLY A 29 -17.45 -19.75 7.09
C GLY A 29 -17.86 -19.55 8.54
N SER A 30 -19.17 -19.61 8.81
CA SER A 30 -19.71 -19.54 10.16
C SER A 30 -20.83 -20.55 10.37
N LYS A 31 -20.77 -21.33 11.46
CA LYS A 31 -21.87 -22.22 11.87
C LYS A 31 -23.04 -21.48 12.52
N ARG A 32 -22.85 -20.19 12.87
CA ARG A 32 -23.86 -19.38 13.59
C ARG A 32 -25.09 -19.07 12.72
N GLY A 33 -24.95 -19.14 11.39
CA GLY A 33 -26.05 -18.93 10.46
C GLY A 33 -25.95 -17.62 9.66
N PRO A 34 -26.90 -17.38 8.74
CA PRO A 34 -26.87 -16.22 7.86
C PRO A 34 -27.09 -14.94 8.67
N GLY A 35 -26.29 -13.90 8.42
CA GLY A 35 -26.33 -12.63 9.16
C GLY A 35 -25.20 -12.44 10.18
N PHE A 36 -24.43 -13.48 10.46
CA PHE A 36 -23.20 -13.39 11.25
C PHE A 36 -21.97 -13.35 10.33
N PHE A 37 -21.23 -12.24 10.38
CA PHE A 37 -19.96 -12.12 9.68
C PHE A 37 -18.87 -12.90 10.44
N PRO A 38 -18.00 -13.68 9.76
CA PRO A 38 -16.96 -14.46 10.42
C PRO A 38 -15.93 -13.57 11.14
N VAL A 39 -15.57 -13.91 12.38
CA VAL A 39 -14.51 -13.25 13.14
C VAL A 39 -13.67 -14.28 13.91
N ALA A 40 -12.40 -13.98 14.15
CA ALA A 40 -11.42 -14.94 14.66
C ALA A 40 -11.74 -15.46 16.07
N GLU A 41 -12.36 -14.63 16.90
CA GLU A 41 -12.62 -14.94 18.30
C GLU A 41 -13.86 -15.84 18.50
N GLN A 42 -14.60 -16.16 17.43
CA GLN A 42 -15.81 -16.98 17.50
C GLN A 42 -15.48 -18.44 17.17
N PRO A 43 -15.63 -19.39 18.12
CA PRO A 43 -15.29 -20.81 17.91
C PRO A 43 -16.11 -21.52 16.81
N ASP A 44 -17.24 -20.92 16.43
CA ASP A 44 -18.12 -21.42 15.38
C ASP A 44 -17.74 -20.93 13.98
N ASP A 45 -16.78 -20.01 13.89
CA ASP A 45 -16.26 -19.50 12.64
C ASP A 45 -14.95 -20.22 12.33
N TYR A 46 -14.70 -20.49 11.05
CA TYR A 46 -13.58 -21.32 10.60
C TYR A 46 -13.11 -20.91 9.21
N ILE A 47 -11.82 -21.07 8.94
CA ILE A 47 -11.26 -21.00 7.60
C ILE A 47 -11.57 -22.31 6.87
N TYR A 48 -12.04 -22.19 5.63
CA TYR A 48 -12.25 -23.36 4.78
C TYR A 48 -11.44 -23.33 3.49
N MET A 49 -10.85 -22.18 3.14
CA MET A 49 -10.04 -22.03 1.94
C MET A 49 -8.98 -20.94 2.13
N ILE A 50 -7.78 -21.20 1.62
CA ILE A 50 -6.72 -20.21 1.45
C ILE A 50 -6.19 -20.31 0.02
N GLN A 51 -6.26 -19.20 -0.72
CA GLN A 51 -5.51 -19.03 -1.96
C GLN A 51 -4.14 -18.44 -1.63
N LEU A 52 -3.08 -19.03 -2.15
CA LEU A 52 -1.72 -18.49 -2.10
C LEU A 52 -1.05 -18.59 -3.46
N ASP A 53 -0.57 -17.45 -3.95
CA ASP A 53 0.05 -17.31 -5.26
C ASP A 53 1.47 -16.77 -5.13
N ILE A 54 2.38 -17.36 -5.91
CA ILE A 54 3.79 -16.99 -6.01
C ILE A 54 4.04 -16.36 -7.37
N PHE A 55 4.57 -15.14 -7.40
CA PHE A 55 4.89 -14.41 -8.61
C PHE A 55 6.36 -13.98 -8.62
N LEU A 56 6.87 -13.71 -9.82
CA LEU A 56 8.00 -12.78 -9.97
C LEU A 56 7.48 -11.35 -10.01
N TYR A 57 8.17 -10.44 -9.35
CA TYR A 57 7.78 -9.02 -9.21
C TYR A 57 7.33 -8.32 -10.50
N ASN A 58 7.98 -8.60 -11.62
CA ASN A 58 7.70 -7.96 -12.90
C ASN A 58 6.79 -8.80 -13.83
N GLN A 59 6.14 -9.84 -13.30
CA GLN A 59 5.29 -10.75 -14.07
C GLN A 59 3.88 -10.77 -13.49
N SER A 60 2.89 -10.63 -14.36
CA SER A 60 1.48 -10.75 -13.99
C SER A 60 1.04 -12.21 -13.86
N GLN A 61 1.71 -13.12 -14.57
CA GLN A 61 1.44 -14.55 -14.46
C GLN A 61 2.16 -15.11 -13.22
N PRO A 62 1.46 -15.88 -12.37
CA PRO A 62 2.09 -16.55 -11.24
C PRO A 62 2.99 -17.70 -11.72
N LEU A 63 4.06 -17.93 -10.97
CA LEU A 63 4.92 -19.10 -11.11
C LEU A 63 4.22 -20.36 -10.58
N LYS A 64 3.57 -20.24 -9.43
CA LYS A 64 2.84 -21.32 -8.75
C LYS A 64 1.66 -20.75 -8.00
N ARG A 65 0.58 -21.51 -7.99
CA ARG A 65 -0.67 -21.20 -7.29
C ARG A 65 -1.07 -22.38 -6.44
N TYR A 66 -1.59 -22.10 -5.25
CA TYR A 66 -2.05 -23.09 -4.29
C TYR A 66 -3.42 -22.68 -3.78
N ASN A 67 -4.39 -23.57 -3.92
CA ASN A 67 -5.68 -23.45 -3.27
C ASN A 67 -5.79 -24.56 -2.23
N ILE A 68 -5.66 -24.19 -0.96
CA ILE A 68 -5.71 -25.11 0.18
C ILE A 68 -7.12 -25.05 0.74
N THR A 69 -7.83 -26.17 0.78
CA THR A 69 -9.28 -26.16 0.98
C THR A 69 -9.80 -27.39 1.71
N LEU A 70 -10.92 -27.24 2.43
CA LEU A 70 -11.74 -28.34 2.95
C LEU A 70 -12.73 -28.90 1.90
N LEU A 71 -12.91 -28.18 0.79
CA LEU A 71 -13.94 -28.46 -0.19
C LEU A 71 -13.36 -29.31 -1.33
N PRO A 72 -14.00 -30.44 -1.70
CA PRO A 72 -13.58 -31.20 -2.87
C PRO A 72 -13.84 -30.38 -4.14
N ILE A 73 -12.80 -30.12 -4.93
CA ILE A 73 -12.89 -29.35 -6.18
C ILE A 73 -12.57 -30.27 -7.35
N ASN A 74 -13.48 -30.35 -8.32
CA ASN A 74 -13.21 -31.03 -9.58
C ASN A 74 -12.30 -30.17 -10.46
N THR A 75 -11.02 -30.51 -10.45
CA THR A 75 -9.97 -29.77 -11.16
C THR A 75 -10.23 -29.68 -12.66
N SER A 76 -10.70 -30.76 -13.29
CA SER A 76 -10.96 -30.78 -14.74
C SER A 76 -12.06 -29.79 -15.12
N LEU A 77 -13.17 -29.78 -14.38
CA LEU A 77 -14.27 -28.85 -14.60
C LEU A 77 -13.88 -27.39 -14.26
N PHE A 78 -13.06 -27.20 -13.23
CA PHE A 78 -12.54 -25.88 -12.89
C PHE A 78 -11.76 -25.27 -14.06
N PHE A 79 -10.85 -26.02 -14.67
CA PHE A 79 -10.11 -25.56 -15.85
C PHE A 79 -11.03 -25.43 -17.07
N GLU A 80 -11.95 -26.36 -17.31
CA GLU A 80 -12.92 -26.23 -18.41
C GLU A 80 -13.69 -24.89 -18.34
N LYS A 81 -14.07 -24.46 -17.12
CA LYS A 81 -14.81 -23.23 -16.89
C LYS A 81 -13.93 -21.98 -16.90
N TYR A 82 -12.74 -22.03 -16.27
CA TYR A 82 -11.97 -20.83 -15.91
C TYR A 82 -10.51 -20.78 -16.40
N ASP A 83 -10.04 -21.72 -17.23
CA ASP A 83 -8.64 -21.76 -17.70
C ASP A 83 -8.15 -20.43 -18.30
N ASN A 84 -9.00 -19.76 -19.08
CA ASN A 84 -8.68 -18.46 -19.69
C ASN A 84 -8.60 -17.30 -18.68
N GLU A 85 -9.07 -17.49 -17.44
CA GLU A 85 -9.22 -16.42 -16.44
C GLU A 85 -8.15 -16.49 -15.33
N ILE A 86 -7.68 -17.70 -15.00
CA ILE A 86 -6.74 -17.97 -13.89
C ILE A 86 -5.26 -17.73 -14.23
N SER A 87 -4.96 -17.29 -15.46
CA SER A 87 -3.67 -16.72 -15.87
C SER A 87 -2.42 -17.57 -15.59
N CYS A 88 -2.51 -18.89 -15.53
CA CYS A 88 -1.37 -19.80 -15.31
C CYS A 88 -1.55 -21.13 -16.06
N SER A 89 -0.46 -21.91 -16.18
CA SER A 89 -0.58 -23.29 -16.66
C SER A 89 -1.36 -24.13 -15.65
N PRO A 90 -2.18 -25.10 -16.09
CA PRO A 90 -2.81 -26.06 -15.18
C PRO A 90 -1.81 -26.82 -14.29
N ASN A 91 -0.58 -27.05 -14.77
CA ASN A 91 0.48 -27.70 -14.00
C ASN A 91 1.09 -26.83 -12.88
N ASP A 92 0.77 -25.53 -12.89
CA ASP A 92 1.25 -24.58 -11.91
C ASP A 92 0.19 -24.22 -10.86
N PHE A 93 -1.05 -24.67 -11.04
CA PHE A 93 -2.11 -24.54 -10.06
C PHE A 93 -2.28 -25.86 -9.29
N ASN A 94 -2.14 -25.80 -7.97
CA ASN A 94 -2.20 -26.96 -7.10
C ASN A 94 -3.42 -26.83 -6.18
N PHE A 95 -4.38 -27.73 -6.33
CA PHE A 95 -5.45 -27.91 -5.35
C PHE A 95 -4.97 -28.85 -4.25
N VAL A 96 -5.03 -28.38 -3.01
CA VAL A 96 -4.60 -29.13 -1.81
C VAL A 96 -5.83 -29.35 -0.93
N LEU A 97 -6.46 -30.50 -1.10
CA LEU A 97 -7.59 -30.91 -0.27
C LEU A 97 -7.07 -31.43 1.08
N VAL A 98 -7.59 -30.87 2.16
CA VAL A 98 -7.26 -31.24 3.54
C VAL A 98 -8.54 -31.51 4.34
N ASN A 99 -8.41 -32.14 5.50
CA ASN A 99 -9.55 -32.65 6.27
C ASN A 99 -9.95 -31.76 7.45
N SER A 100 -9.09 -30.83 7.86
CA SER A 100 -9.36 -29.93 8.99
C SER A 100 -8.76 -28.55 8.78
N GLU A 101 -9.25 -27.58 9.57
CA GLU A 101 -8.73 -26.21 9.57
C GLU A 101 -7.25 -26.17 10.00
N GLU A 102 -6.87 -26.98 10.98
CA GLU A 102 -5.47 -27.09 11.42
C GLU A 102 -4.58 -27.60 10.28
N GLU A 103 -5.06 -28.52 9.44
CA GLU A 103 -4.33 -28.96 8.25
C GLU A 103 -4.22 -27.85 7.18
N ILE A 104 -5.24 -26.98 7.01
CA ILE A 104 -5.14 -25.80 6.14
C ILE A 104 -3.97 -24.91 6.60
N LEU A 105 -3.97 -24.57 7.89
CA LEU A 105 -2.94 -23.69 8.46
C LEU A 105 -1.54 -24.31 8.35
N LEU A 106 -1.45 -25.63 8.56
CA LEU A 106 -0.19 -26.38 8.43
C LEU A 106 0.34 -26.39 7.00
N GLU A 107 -0.50 -26.62 6.00
CA GLU A 107 -0.10 -26.58 4.59
C GLU A 107 0.26 -25.17 4.14
N PHE A 108 -0.51 -24.16 4.56
CA PHE A 108 -0.19 -22.76 4.30
C PHE A 108 1.20 -22.41 4.84
N ALA A 109 1.48 -22.83 6.08
CA ALA A 109 2.77 -22.61 6.73
C ALA A 109 3.94 -23.28 5.97
N LYS A 110 3.77 -24.55 5.58
CA LYS A 110 4.76 -25.31 4.80
C LYS A 110 5.09 -24.62 3.47
N ILE A 111 4.07 -24.20 2.73
CA ILE A 111 4.25 -23.57 1.42
C ILE A 111 4.93 -22.21 1.58
N ASN A 112 4.47 -21.39 2.53
CA ASN A 112 5.05 -20.08 2.83
C ASN A 112 6.54 -20.17 3.17
N TYR A 113 6.92 -21.16 3.99
CA TYR A 113 8.32 -21.42 4.35
C TYR A 113 9.18 -21.86 3.14
N SER A 114 8.60 -22.63 2.22
CA SER A 114 9.33 -23.24 1.09
C SER A 114 9.80 -22.22 0.03
N TYR A 115 9.05 -21.13 -0.18
CA TYR A 115 9.33 -20.18 -1.26
C TYR A 115 10.21 -18.98 -0.87
N GLN A 116 10.52 -18.78 0.42
CA GLN A 116 11.36 -17.68 0.93
C GLN A 116 11.06 -16.33 0.25
N LYS A 117 9.82 -15.87 0.36
CA LYS A 117 9.35 -14.62 -0.27
C LYS A 117 10.19 -13.40 0.10
N ASP A 118 10.37 -12.50 -0.87
CA ASP A 118 10.99 -11.19 -0.65
C ASP A 118 9.95 -10.15 -0.24
N ILE A 119 8.75 -10.23 -0.83
CA ILE A 119 7.65 -9.32 -0.57
C ILE A 119 6.36 -10.12 -0.41
N GLU A 120 5.65 -9.88 0.68
CA GLU A 120 4.29 -10.32 0.90
C GLU A 120 3.32 -9.17 0.62
N ILE A 121 2.28 -9.44 -0.16
CA ILE A 121 1.21 -8.49 -0.45
C ILE A 121 -0.13 -9.07 -0.02
N GLY A 122 -0.99 -8.19 0.47
CA GLY A 122 -2.37 -8.53 0.84
C GLY A 122 -3.27 -7.32 0.67
N TYR A 123 -4.56 -7.50 0.89
CA TYR A 123 -5.53 -6.40 0.93
C TYR A 123 -6.39 -6.55 2.17
N ASN A 124 -6.25 -5.61 3.11
CA ASN A 124 -6.94 -5.67 4.38
C ASN A 124 -6.64 -6.99 5.13
N THR A 125 -5.36 -7.32 5.28
CA THR A 125 -4.89 -8.50 6.03
C THR A 125 -5.05 -8.32 7.56
N GLY A 126 -6.07 -7.58 7.99
CA GLY A 126 -6.26 -7.15 9.38
C GLY A 126 -6.59 -8.27 10.36
N GLU A 127 -6.82 -7.83 11.60
CA GLU A 127 -7.04 -8.57 12.87
C GLU A 127 -7.68 -9.96 12.76
N THR A 128 -8.74 -10.13 11.96
CA THR A 128 -9.43 -11.41 11.83
C THR A 128 -8.64 -12.47 11.06
N LYS A 129 -7.81 -12.11 10.07
CA LYS A 129 -7.08 -13.09 9.25
C LYS A 129 -5.84 -13.64 9.97
N VAL A 130 -5.18 -12.81 10.76
CA VAL A 130 -3.93 -13.14 11.46
C VAL A 130 -4.19 -13.83 12.80
N ARG A 131 -5.24 -13.43 13.55
CA ARG A 131 -5.58 -14.03 14.85
C ARG A 131 -6.17 -15.43 14.77
N VAL A 132 -6.89 -15.78 13.69
CA VAL A 132 -7.32 -17.18 13.48
C VAL A 132 -6.09 -18.09 13.46
N ILE A 133 -5.03 -17.67 12.76
CA ILE A 133 -3.80 -18.46 12.62
C ILE A 133 -3.03 -18.54 13.95
N ASP A 134 -3.12 -17.51 14.81
CA ASP A 134 -2.42 -17.43 16.11
C ASP A 134 -3.03 -18.34 17.20
N ASN A 135 -4.37 -18.45 17.23
CA ASN A 135 -5.05 -19.23 18.27
C ASN A 135 -4.82 -20.75 18.12
N ASP A 136 -4.55 -21.23 16.90
CA ASP A 136 -4.45 -22.66 16.58
C ASP A 136 -3.01 -23.17 16.39
N VAL A 137 -2.02 -22.45 16.94
CA VAL A 137 -0.60 -22.83 16.81
C VAL A 137 -0.27 -24.10 17.61
N ASN A 138 -0.44 -25.25 16.97
CA ASN A 138 0.00 -26.57 17.45
C ASN A 138 1.55 -26.69 17.48
N GLU A 139 2.10 -27.54 18.34
CA GLU A 139 3.52 -27.95 18.32
C GLU A 139 4.04 -28.32 16.92
N GLN A 140 3.18 -28.87 16.05
CA GLN A 140 3.53 -29.22 14.67
C GLN A 140 3.80 -28.01 13.76
N LEU A 141 3.23 -26.83 14.05
CA LEU A 141 3.49 -25.59 13.32
C LEU A 141 4.82 -24.96 13.74
N GLN A 142 5.30 -25.27 14.95
CA GLN A 142 6.53 -24.69 15.50
C GLN A 142 7.76 -24.98 14.63
N LYS A 143 7.81 -26.11 13.91
CA LYS A 143 8.95 -26.46 13.03
C LYS A 143 9.05 -25.60 11.75
N TYR A 144 8.01 -24.90 11.32
CA TYR A 144 7.94 -24.23 10.00
C TYR A 144 8.29 -22.73 10.04
N GLN A 145 9.18 -22.29 10.94
CA GLN A 145 9.40 -20.87 11.27
C GLN A 145 8.16 -20.12 11.77
N PHE A 146 6.99 -20.76 11.90
CA PHE A 146 5.85 -20.19 12.62
C PHE A 146 6.10 -20.13 14.14
N ALA A 147 7.01 -20.95 14.68
CA ALA A 147 7.58 -20.68 16.00
C ALA A 147 8.43 -19.40 15.96
N GLY A 148 7.96 -18.35 16.62
CA GLY A 148 8.66 -17.07 16.73
C GLY A 148 8.29 -16.02 15.68
N LEU A 149 7.24 -16.24 14.87
CA LEU A 149 6.60 -15.15 14.13
C LEU A 149 5.92 -14.23 15.13
N ASN A 150 6.52 -13.09 15.41
CA ASN A 150 5.84 -12.04 16.13
C ASN A 150 4.77 -11.47 15.20
N ILE A 151 3.50 -11.60 15.61
CA ILE A 151 2.44 -10.78 15.06
C ILE A 151 2.81 -9.35 15.42
N ASN A 152 3.13 -8.58 14.39
CA ASN A 152 3.37 -7.17 14.56
C ASN A 152 2.08 -6.44 14.24
N ASN A 153 1.64 -5.61 15.16
CA ASN A 153 0.64 -4.60 14.89
C ASN A 153 1.32 -3.25 14.74
N ARG A 154 0.82 -2.45 13.81
CA ARG A 154 1.34 -1.11 13.59
C ARG A 154 0.25 -0.17 13.12
N ASP A 155 0.09 0.92 13.86
CA ASP A 155 -0.72 2.04 13.40
C ASP A 155 0.04 2.86 12.38
N ILE A 156 -0.46 2.85 11.15
CA ILE A 156 0.13 3.56 10.02
C ILE A 156 -0.72 4.78 9.73
N LYS A 157 -0.11 5.97 9.78
CA LYS A 157 -0.78 7.20 9.35
C LYS A 157 -1.03 7.17 7.84
N VAL A 158 -2.30 7.11 7.43
CA VAL A 158 -2.71 7.01 6.01
C VAL A 158 -3.08 8.36 5.41
N ASN A 159 -3.63 9.26 6.23
CA ASN A 159 -3.87 10.66 5.87
C ASN A 159 -3.69 11.55 7.12
N PRO A 160 -3.82 12.89 7.05
CA PRO A 160 -3.63 13.77 8.20
C PRO A 160 -4.52 13.45 9.42
N MET A 161 -5.72 12.89 9.20
CA MET A 161 -6.77 12.67 10.18
C MET A 161 -6.97 11.19 10.59
N GLU A 162 -6.41 10.24 9.85
CA GLU A 162 -6.69 8.81 10.01
C GLU A 162 -5.40 7.98 10.09
N ASN A 163 -5.42 7.01 11.01
CA ASN A 163 -4.47 5.92 11.07
C ASN A 163 -5.18 4.62 10.66
N GLN A 164 -4.47 3.74 9.96
CA GLN A 164 -4.89 2.38 9.67
C GLN A 164 -4.00 1.44 10.46
N THR A 165 -4.59 0.62 11.32
CA THR A 165 -3.89 -0.49 11.96
C THR A 165 -3.61 -1.57 10.92
N CYS A 166 -2.36 -1.99 10.87
CA CYS A 166 -1.86 -3.02 9.96
C CYS A 166 -1.27 -4.13 10.83
N GLU A 167 -1.83 -5.32 10.71
CA GLU A 167 -1.34 -6.54 11.38
C GLU A 167 -0.75 -7.49 10.34
N TYR A 168 0.40 -8.07 10.64
CA TYR A 168 1.11 -8.92 9.70
C TYR A 168 2.11 -9.84 10.42
N PHE A 169 2.45 -10.95 9.76
CA PHE A 169 3.52 -11.82 10.19
C PHE A 169 4.87 -11.17 9.92
N TYR A 170 5.64 -10.88 10.96
CA TYR A 170 6.99 -10.43 10.77
C TYR A 170 7.90 -11.59 10.39
N VAL A 171 8.20 -11.68 9.09
CA VAL A 171 9.20 -12.60 8.57
C VAL A 171 10.48 -11.82 8.31
N GLN A 172 11.55 -12.15 9.02
CA GLN A 172 12.83 -11.49 8.87
C GLN A 172 13.32 -11.63 7.42
N GLY A 173 13.72 -10.50 6.81
CA GLY A 173 14.17 -10.46 5.42
C GLY A 173 13.06 -10.23 4.39
N SER A 174 11.79 -10.35 4.78
CA SER A 174 10.63 -10.08 3.91
C SER A 174 10.05 -8.68 4.15
N ILE A 175 9.52 -8.08 3.10
CA ILE A 175 8.75 -6.83 3.16
C ILE A 175 7.26 -7.17 3.14
N PHE A 176 6.47 -6.57 4.02
CA PHE A 176 5.02 -6.69 3.99
C PHE A 176 4.37 -5.40 3.46
N LEU A 177 3.47 -5.53 2.48
CA LEU A 177 2.73 -4.42 1.88
C LEU A 177 1.23 -4.72 1.85
N ASP A 178 0.49 -4.12 2.78
CA ASP A 178 -0.97 -4.08 2.69
C ASP A 178 -1.41 -3.04 1.65
N LEU A 179 -2.01 -3.50 0.56
CA LEU A 179 -2.46 -2.66 -0.53
C LEU A 179 -3.67 -1.78 -0.16
N LEU A 180 -4.41 -2.10 0.91
CA LEU A 180 -5.41 -1.19 1.47
C LEU A 180 -4.74 0.06 2.06
N VAL A 181 -3.66 -0.13 2.84
CA VAL A 181 -2.89 0.99 3.41
C VAL A 181 -2.31 1.84 2.29
N TRP A 182 -1.75 1.22 1.25
CA TRP A 182 -1.29 1.93 0.06
C TRP A 182 -2.42 2.73 -0.62
N ALA A 183 -3.59 2.12 -0.80
CA ALA A 183 -4.73 2.77 -1.45
C ALA A 183 -5.21 3.99 -0.66
N LYS A 184 -5.32 3.87 0.68
CA LYS A 184 -5.68 5.00 1.55
C LYS A 184 -4.65 6.13 1.50
N LYS A 185 -3.35 5.80 1.48
CA LYS A 185 -2.27 6.79 1.33
C LYS A 185 -2.28 7.51 -0.01
N THR A 186 -2.62 6.80 -1.08
CA THR A 186 -2.60 7.29 -2.46
C THR A 186 -3.85 8.09 -2.79
N PHE A 187 -5.01 7.67 -2.28
CA PHE A 187 -6.31 8.22 -2.60
C PHE A 187 -7.01 8.77 -1.35
N GLN A 188 -6.38 9.76 -0.72
CA GLN A 188 -6.80 10.30 0.59
C GLN A 188 -8.17 10.98 0.58
N ASN A 189 -8.64 11.44 -0.59
CA ASN A 189 -9.92 12.15 -0.72
C ASN A 189 -11.10 11.22 -1.04
N GLU A 190 -10.86 9.92 -1.15
CA GLU A 190 -11.93 8.96 -1.46
C GLU A 190 -12.65 8.51 -0.19
N LEU A 191 -13.95 8.31 -0.32
CA LEU A 191 -14.79 7.79 0.76
C LEU A 191 -14.72 6.26 0.89
N LYS A 192 -14.31 5.57 -0.18
CA LYS A 192 -14.27 4.10 -0.24
C LYS A 192 -12.91 3.63 -0.75
N HIS A 193 -12.42 2.54 -0.16
CA HIS A 193 -11.17 1.88 -0.53
C HIS A 193 -11.34 0.36 -0.53
N THR A 194 -12.48 -0.18 -0.98
CA THR A 194 -12.58 -1.62 -1.23
C THR A 194 -11.72 -1.98 -2.44
N LEU A 195 -11.24 -3.23 -2.52
CA LEU A 195 -10.40 -3.68 -3.64
C LEU A 195 -11.09 -3.43 -4.99
N ALA A 196 -12.37 -3.81 -5.13
CA ALA A 196 -13.18 -3.55 -6.32
C ALA A 196 -13.21 -2.07 -6.73
N TYR A 197 -13.38 -1.17 -5.74
CA TYR A 197 -13.40 0.26 -5.99
C TYR A 197 -12.05 0.77 -6.51
N ILE A 198 -10.95 0.32 -5.88
CA ILE A 198 -9.60 0.73 -6.24
C ILE A 198 -9.19 0.22 -7.62
N LEU A 199 -9.53 -1.04 -7.95
CA LEU A 199 -9.31 -1.60 -9.30
C LEU A 199 -10.03 -0.77 -10.36
N LYS A 200 -11.33 -0.48 -10.16
CA LYS A 200 -12.11 0.38 -11.06
C LYS A 200 -11.50 1.77 -11.20
N LYS A 201 -11.10 2.39 -10.09
CA LYS A 201 -10.47 3.72 -10.10
C LYS A 201 -9.15 3.72 -10.87
N CYS A 202 -8.39 2.65 -10.76
CA CYS A 202 -7.15 2.46 -11.50
C CYS A 202 -7.35 2.01 -12.96
N LYS A 203 -8.61 1.80 -13.39
CA LYS A 203 -8.99 1.25 -14.70
C LYS A 203 -8.35 -0.11 -14.98
N LEU A 204 -8.29 -0.95 -13.95
CA LEU A 204 -7.76 -2.31 -14.01
C LEU A 204 -8.89 -3.33 -14.12
N SER A 205 -8.51 -4.58 -14.32
CA SER A 205 -9.45 -5.69 -14.32
C SER A 205 -10.25 -5.71 -13.02
N GLY A 206 -11.56 -5.92 -13.12
CA GLY A 206 -12.43 -6.04 -11.95
C GLY A 206 -12.14 -7.31 -11.16
N LYS A 207 -12.73 -7.42 -9.97
CA LYS A 207 -12.80 -8.70 -9.24
C LYS A 207 -14.15 -9.37 -9.47
N VAL A 208 -14.20 -10.67 -9.19
CA VAL A 208 -15.47 -11.40 -9.06
C VAL A 208 -16.14 -10.90 -7.78
N ASP A 209 -17.42 -10.57 -7.85
CA ASP A 209 -18.20 -10.20 -6.68
C ASP A 209 -19.13 -11.35 -6.34
N LEU A 210 -18.94 -11.94 -5.17
CA LEU A 210 -19.81 -12.96 -4.62
C LEU A 210 -20.31 -12.42 -3.28
N SER A 211 -21.58 -12.06 -3.21
CA SER A 211 -22.15 -11.53 -1.98
C SER A 211 -22.02 -12.56 -0.85
N TYR A 212 -21.91 -12.09 0.39
CA TYR A 212 -21.89 -13.00 1.54
C TYR A 212 -23.25 -13.67 1.72
N ILE A 213 -24.34 -12.88 1.68
CA ILE A 213 -25.73 -13.35 1.70
C ILE A 213 -26.48 -12.89 0.43
N PRO A 214 -27.60 -13.55 0.06
CA PRO A 214 -28.45 -13.10 -1.05
C PRO A 214 -29.08 -11.73 -0.76
N ASP A 215 -29.30 -10.95 -1.82
CA ASP A 215 -30.06 -9.70 -1.74
C ASP A 215 -31.54 -9.96 -1.43
N ASP A 216 -32.17 -9.06 -0.68
CA ASP A 216 -33.61 -9.13 -0.35
C ASP A 216 -34.47 -9.19 -1.62
N ASN A 217 -35.34 -10.21 -1.70
CA ASN A 217 -36.24 -10.47 -2.83
C ASN A 217 -35.53 -10.77 -4.17
N SER A 218 -34.26 -11.16 -4.13
CA SER A 218 -33.58 -11.73 -5.29
C SER A 218 -33.80 -13.24 -5.32
N ASP A 219 -34.19 -13.78 -6.47
CA ASP A 219 -34.20 -15.23 -6.71
C ASP A 219 -32.76 -15.82 -6.85
N ASN A 220 -31.73 -14.98 -6.76
CA ASN A 220 -30.33 -15.38 -6.91
C ASN A 220 -29.74 -15.88 -5.58
N LEU A 221 -29.58 -17.20 -5.44
CA LEU A 221 -28.93 -17.85 -4.30
C LEU A 221 -27.40 -17.96 -4.44
N LYS A 222 -26.80 -17.35 -5.47
CA LYS A 222 -25.34 -17.35 -5.69
C LYS A 222 -24.63 -16.43 -4.70
N CYS A 223 -24.34 -16.95 -3.51
CA CYS A 223 -23.62 -16.25 -2.46
C CYS A 223 -22.70 -17.20 -1.69
N MET A 224 -21.63 -16.65 -1.11
CA MET A 224 -20.60 -17.42 -0.40
C MET A 224 -21.21 -18.30 0.70
N PHE A 225 -22.11 -17.73 1.50
CA PHE A 225 -22.63 -18.40 2.67
C PHE A 225 -23.51 -19.62 2.34
N VAL A 226 -24.31 -19.55 1.27
CA VAL A 226 -25.09 -20.69 0.78
C VAL A 226 -24.15 -21.76 0.25
N TYR A 227 -23.18 -21.37 -0.58
CA TYR A 227 -22.26 -22.30 -1.23
C TYR A 227 -21.51 -23.16 -0.20
N VAL A 228 -20.89 -22.51 0.79
CA VAL A 228 -20.08 -23.19 1.82
C VAL A 228 -20.94 -24.08 2.71
N SER A 229 -22.10 -23.58 3.15
CA SER A 229 -22.98 -24.34 4.05
C SER A 229 -23.53 -25.58 3.37
N ALA A 230 -23.93 -25.46 2.10
CA ALA A 230 -24.44 -26.56 1.30
C ALA A 230 -23.39 -27.67 1.13
N ILE A 231 -22.15 -27.31 0.77
CA ILE A 231 -21.07 -28.30 0.58
C ILE A 231 -20.68 -28.96 1.91
N LYS A 232 -20.48 -28.17 2.97
CA LYS A 232 -19.99 -28.69 4.26
C LYS A 232 -20.99 -29.62 4.95
N PHE A 233 -22.28 -29.30 4.85
CA PHE A 233 -23.35 -30.02 5.54
C PHE A 233 -24.21 -30.85 4.57
N GLN A 234 -23.68 -31.20 3.39
CA GLN A 234 -24.39 -31.99 2.37
C GLN A 234 -24.99 -33.32 2.88
N ASN A 235 -24.41 -33.88 3.94
CA ASN A 235 -24.86 -35.15 4.55
C ASN A 235 -25.78 -34.95 5.78
N ASP A 236 -26.07 -33.70 6.16
CA ASP A 236 -26.92 -33.36 7.31
C ASP A 236 -28.20 -32.68 6.82
N GLU A 237 -29.16 -33.49 6.38
CA GLU A 237 -30.44 -33.02 5.81
C GLU A 237 -31.24 -32.17 6.80
N LEU A 238 -31.18 -32.51 8.10
CA LEU A 238 -31.86 -31.76 9.15
C LEU A 238 -31.28 -30.35 9.24
N PHE A 239 -29.94 -30.24 9.29
CA PHE A 239 -29.26 -28.94 9.27
C PHE A 239 -29.61 -28.14 8.02
N LEU A 240 -29.58 -28.75 6.83
CA LEU A 240 -29.90 -28.06 5.58
C LEU A 240 -31.36 -27.58 5.54
N SER A 241 -32.30 -28.35 6.09
CA SER A 241 -33.72 -27.94 6.19
C SER A 241 -33.91 -26.76 7.16
N GLU A 242 -33.30 -26.82 8.34
CA GLU A 242 -33.32 -25.71 9.29
C GLU A 242 -32.68 -24.45 8.69
N PHE A 243 -31.60 -24.64 7.94
CA PHE A 243 -30.86 -23.59 7.28
C PHE A 243 -31.66 -22.93 6.16
N ALA A 244 -32.28 -23.73 5.28
CA ALA A 244 -33.17 -23.24 4.23
C ALA A 244 -34.32 -22.42 4.83
N THR A 245 -34.85 -22.83 5.99
CA THR A 245 -35.89 -22.09 6.72
C THR A 245 -35.39 -20.73 7.21
N LYS A 246 -34.17 -20.67 7.79
CA LYS A 246 -33.57 -19.40 8.24
C LYS A 246 -33.31 -18.47 7.06
N LEU A 247 -32.76 -18.98 5.97
CA LEU A 247 -32.45 -18.21 4.76
C LEU A 247 -33.72 -17.68 4.09
N SER A 248 -34.74 -18.52 3.96
CA SER A 248 -36.06 -18.14 3.43
C SER A 248 -36.67 -16.97 4.20
N LYS A 249 -36.61 -17.01 5.54
CA LYS A 249 -37.10 -15.93 6.40
C LYS A 249 -36.29 -14.64 6.27
N LEU A 250 -34.96 -14.75 6.18
CA LEU A 250 -34.07 -13.59 6.13
C LEU A 250 -34.17 -12.86 4.77
N CYS A 251 -34.06 -13.61 3.66
CA CYS A 251 -33.94 -13.04 2.32
C CYS A 251 -35.29 -12.98 1.56
N LYS A 252 -36.37 -13.53 2.15
CA LYS A 252 -37.71 -13.64 1.55
C LYS A 252 -37.74 -14.47 0.27
N ILE A 253 -36.98 -15.56 0.25
CA ILE A 253 -36.91 -16.52 -0.87
C ILE A 253 -37.73 -17.77 -0.49
N ASP A 254 -38.31 -18.44 -1.48
CA ASP A 254 -39.05 -19.69 -1.27
C ASP A 254 -38.18 -20.79 -0.61
N TYR A 255 -38.73 -21.47 0.39
CA TYR A 255 -38.02 -22.52 1.14
C TYR A 255 -37.56 -23.67 0.23
N GLN A 256 -38.43 -24.14 -0.67
CA GLN A 256 -38.12 -25.30 -1.50
C GLN A 256 -36.98 -24.96 -2.46
N LYS A 257 -37.01 -23.76 -3.06
CA LYS A 257 -35.88 -23.26 -3.87
C LYS A 257 -34.57 -23.24 -3.09
N CYS A 258 -34.59 -22.73 -1.85
CA CYS A 258 -33.39 -22.72 -0.99
C CYS A 258 -32.88 -24.13 -0.70
N PHE A 259 -33.78 -25.06 -0.37
CA PHE A 259 -33.42 -26.42 -0.02
C PHE A 259 -32.88 -27.21 -1.22
N ASP A 260 -33.54 -27.13 -2.37
CA ASP A 260 -33.14 -27.79 -3.61
C ASP A 260 -31.74 -27.35 -4.05
N ALA A 261 -31.48 -26.04 -3.98
CA ALA A 261 -30.19 -25.44 -4.31
C ALA A 261 -29.02 -25.91 -3.41
N MET A 262 -29.31 -26.53 -2.26
CA MET A 262 -28.29 -27.05 -1.33
C MET A 262 -28.21 -28.58 -1.30
N SER A 263 -29.15 -29.27 -1.96
CA SER A 263 -29.27 -30.74 -1.91
C SER A 263 -28.82 -31.42 -3.21
N ASP A 264 -28.72 -30.68 -4.31
CA ASP A 264 -28.29 -31.21 -5.61
C ASP A 264 -26.76 -31.30 -5.71
N LEU A 265 -26.23 -32.52 -5.82
CA LEU A 265 -24.79 -32.80 -5.92
C LEU A 265 -24.10 -32.08 -7.09
N SER A 266 -24.76 -31.94 -8.24
CA SER A 266 -24.19 -31.25 -9.40
C SER A 266 -24.05 -29.75 -9.15
N VAL A 267 -25.00 -29.18 -8.40
CA VAL A 267 -24.98 -27.78 -7.97
C VAL A 267 -23.88 -27.53 -6.95
N LEU A 268 -23.66 -28.47 -6.01
CA LEU A 268 -22.58 -28.38 -5.02
C LEU A 268 -21.19 -28.40 -5.67
N GLU A 269 -21.00 -29.20 -6.72
CA GLU A 269 -19.75 -29.21 -7.48
C GLU A 269 -19.50 -27.87 -8.18
N GLU A 270 -20.53 -27.26 -8.75
CA GLU A 270 -20.44 -25.90 -9.32
C GLU A 270 -20.09 -24.86 -8.25
N TYR A 271 -20.70 -24.93 -7.07
CA TYR A 271 -20.42 -24.02 -5.96
C TYR A 271 -18.96 -24.07 -5.51
N ALA A 272 -18.38 -25.27 -5.38
CA ALA A 272 -16.98 -25.43 -4.99
C ALA A 272 -16.03 -24.81 -6.02
N ILE A 273 -16.33 -25.00 -7.32
CA ILE A 273 -15.57 -24.44 -8.44
C ILE A 273 -15.67 -22.90 -8.45
N ASP A 274 -16.87 -22.34 -8.25
CA ASP A 274 -17.10 -20.90 -8.20
C ASP A 274 -16.38 -20.24 -7.01
N LEU A 275 -16.41 -20.86 -5.82
CA LEU A 275 -15.69 -20.37 -4.62
C LEU A 275 -14.18 -20.36 -4.85
N ALA A 276 -13.64 -21.45 -5.40
CA ALA A 276 -12.23 -21.56 -5.70
C ALA A 276 -11.79 -20.47 -6.69
N TYR A 277 -12.62 -20.22 -7.72
CA TYR A 277 -12.33 -19.18 -8.69
C TYR A 277 -12.39 -17.78 -8.06
N TYR A 278 -13.43 -17.49 -7.28
CA TYR A 278 -13.59 -16.23 -6.55
C TYR A 278 -12.34 -15.91 -5.69
N CYS A 279 -11.92 -16.85 -4.84
CA CYS A 279 -10.74 -16.68 -4.00
C CYS A 279 -9.44 -16.53 -4.83
N SER A 280 -9.37 -17.24 -5.97
CA SER A 280 -8.22 -17.16 -6.88
C SER A 280 -8.08 -15.80 -7.58
N VAL A 281 -9.18 -15.09 -7.86
CA VAL A 281 -9.11 -13.83 -8.61
C VAL A 281 -8.55 -12.70 -7.78
N ASP A 282 -8.89 -12.64 -6.48
CA ASP A 282 -8.50 -11.53 -5.62
C ASP A 282 -6.97 -11.41 -5.54
N THR A 283 -6.25 -12.52 -5.35
CA THR A 283 -4.77 -12.56 -5.34
C THR A 283 -4.14 -12.14 -6.68
N LEU A 284 -4.70 -12.55 -7.83
CA LEU A 284 -4.26 -12.07 -9.15
C LEU A 284 -4.44 -10.56 -9.30
N ARG A 285 -5.57 -10.02 -8.81
CA ARG A 285 -5.84 -8.57 -8.86
C ARG A 285 -4.87 -7.79 -7.98
N LEU A 286 -4.38 -8.34 -6.87
CA LEU A 286 -3.34 -7.70 -6.06
C LEU A 286 -2.03 -7.54 -6.85
N GLN A 287 -1.60 -8.60 -7.55
CA GLN A 287 -0.39 -8.55 -8.37
C GLN A 287 -0.56 -7.59 -9.57
N GLU A 288 -1.71 -7.63 -10.23
CA GLU A 288 -2.02 -6.69 -11.32
C GLU A 288 -1.94 -5.24 -10.82
N LEU A 289 -2.57 -4.95 -9.67
CA LEU A 289 -2.55 -3.63 -9.05
C LEU A 289 -1.11 -3.20 -8.72
N LEU A 290 -0.32 -4.09 -8.11
CA LEU A 290 1.07 -3.83 -7.74
C LEU A 290 1.94 -3.46 -8.95
N ILE A 291 1.84 -4.22 -10.04
CA ILE A 291 2.62 -3.98 -11.27
C ILE A 291 2.12 -2.73 -11.98
N LYS A 292 0.82 -2.65 -12.29
CA LYS A 292 0.26 -1.56 -13.11
C LYS A 292 0.34 -0.20 -12.42
N ARG A 293 0.39 -0.17 -11.08
CA ARG A 293 0.59 1.05 -10.30
C ARG A 293 2.02 1.26 -9.83
N ASN A 294 2.95 0.38 -10.19
CA ASN A 294 4.37 0.46 -9.82
C ASN A 294 4.61 0.64 -8.32
N ILE A 295 3.84 -0.04 -7.48
CA ILE A 295 3.79 0.26 -6.03
C ILE A 295 5.16 0.08 -5.37
N VAL A 296 5.79 -1.09 -5.59
CA VAL A 296 7.13 -1.40 -5.06
C VAL A 296 8.17 -0.44 -5.64
N GLY A 297 8.07 -0.10 -6.93
CA GLY A 297 8.99 0.80 -7.60
C GLY A 297 8.98 2.19 -6.96
N ASP A 298 7.80 2.75 -6.70
CA ASP A 298 7.64 4.06 -6.07
C ASP A 298 8.23 4.11 -4.65
N TYR A 299 7.94 3.09 -3.84
CA TYR A 299 8.54 2.99 -2.50
C TYR A 299 10.05 2.77 -2.54
N MET A 300 10.55 1.99 -3.52
CA MET A 300 11.98 1.79 -3.72
C MET A 300 12.70 3.10 -4.07
N GLN A 301 12.12 3.97 -4.90
CA GLN A 301 12.75 5.26 -5.23
C GLN A 301 12.83 6.18 -4.00
N LEU A 302 11.76 6.26 -3.22
CA LEU A 302 11.76 7.03 -1.98
C LEU A 302 12.76 6.47 -0.96
N ALA A 303 12.85 5.15 -0.84
CA ALA A 303 13.82 4.45 0.00
C ALA A 303 15.26 4.81 -0.40
N LYS A 304 15.57 4.75 -1.71
CA LYS A 304 16.89 5.13 -2.26
C LYS A 304 17.25 6.58 -1.97
N ILE A 305 16.32 7.52 -2.19
CA ILE A 305 16.56 8.95 -1.98
C ILE A 305 16.77 9.24 -0.49
N SER A 306 15.92 8.70 0.38
CA SER A 306 15.95 8.98 1.83
C SER A 306 16.87 8.07 2.63
N SER A 307 17.46 7.04 2.02
CA SER A 307 18.39 6.09 2.67
C SER A 307 17.76 5.30 3.82
N ILE A 308 16.50 4.93 3.64
CA ILE A 308 15.76 4.06 4.57
C ILE A 308 15.22 2.85 3.81
N THR A 309 14.74 1.84 4.53
CA THR A 309 14.16 0.63 3.92
C THR A 309 12.79 0.90 3.28
N ILE A 310 12.39 0.07 2.31
CA ILE A 310 11.05 0.11 1.72
C ILE A 310 9.97 0.00 2.81
N SER A 311 10.12 -0.94 3.75
CA SER A 311 9.21 -1.04 4.92
C SER A 311 9.16 0.26 5.72
N ASN A 312 10.27 0.97 5.93
CA ASN A 312 10.23 2.23 6.65
C ASN A 312 9.54 3.34 5.85
N VAL A 313 9.67 3.40 4.53
CA VAL A 313 8.88 4.35 3.71
C VAL A 313 7.39 4.01 3.79
N PHE A 314 7.04 2.72 3.68
CA PHE A 314 5.66 2.26 3.68
C PHE A 314 4.99 2.42 5.05
N MET A 315 5.68 2.10 6.14
CA MET A 315 5.09 2.03 7.47
C MET A 315 5.14 3.36 8.24
N ASN A 316 6.09 4.26 7.93
CA ASN A 316 6.21 5.53 8.64
C ASN A 316 5.49 6.69 7.94
N ALA A 317 5.27 7.76 8.70
CA ALA A 317 4.90 9.06 8.13
C ALA A 317 6.07 9.68 7.35
N VAL A 318 5.74 10.61 6.44
CA VAL A 318 6.69 11.33 5.58
C VAL A 318 7.81 12.06 6.33
N GLY A 319 7.62 12.36 7.62
CA GLY A 319 8.64 12.93 8.51
C GLY A 319 9.92 12.07 8.58
N THR A 320 9.80 10.75 8.58
CA THR A 320 10.95 9.84 8.64
C THR A 320 11.77 9.89 7.35
N VAL A 321 11.10 10.00 6.21
CA VAL A 321 11.72 10.14 4.88
C VAL A 321 12.54 11.42 4.83
N ILE A 322 11.96 12.56 5.23
CA ILE A 322 12.64 13.85 5.13
C ILE A 322 13.76 14.00 6.17
N ASN A 323 13.59 13.47 7.38
CA ASN A 323 14.63 13.54 8.41
C ASN A 323 15.89 12.76 8.04
N ASN A 324 15.75 11.54 7.53
CA ASN A 324 16.92 10.78 7.07
C ASN A 324 17.58 11.44 5.84
N PHE A 325 16.76 12.00 4.94
CA PHE A 325 17.28 12.77 3.80
C PHE A 325 18.10 14.00 4.25
N PHE A 326 17.60 14.78 5.21
CA PHE A 326 18.35 15.91 5.78
C PHE A 326 19.62 15.44 6.50
N GLY A 327 19.52 14.41 7.36
CA GLY A 327 20.67 13.89 8.12
C GLY A 327 21.81 13.43 7.21
N ARG A 328 21.51 12.69 6.13
CA ARG A 328 22.52 12.24 5.17
C ARG A 328 23.17 13.39 4.41
N ASN A 329 22.40 14.41 4.02
CA ASN A 329 22.97 15.56 3.31
C ASN A 329 23.74 16.50 4.26
N ALA A 330 23.32 16.63 5.51
CA ALA A 330 24.06 17.36 6.54
C ALA A 330 25.42 16.69 6.80
N GLN A 331 25.46 15.36 6.94
CA GLN A 331 26.71 14.61 7.11
C GLN A 331 27.69 14.85 5.95
N LYS A 332 27.21 14.89 4.70
CA LYS A 332 28.05 15.20 3.52
C LYS A 332 28.65 16.61 3.53
N GLN A 333 28.18 17.49 4.40
CA GLN A 333 28.65 18.86 4.55
C GLN A 333 29.34 19.09 5.91
N ASP A 334 29.72 18.00 6.60
CA ASP A 334 30.31 18.04 7.94
C ASP A 334 29.44 18.78 8.97
N MET A 335 28.11 18.66 8.83
CA MET A 335 27.12 19.26 9.72
C MET A 335 26.45 18.23 10.62
N LEU A 336 26.17 18.63 11.87
CA LEU A 336 25.32 17.86 12.77
C LEU A 336 23.85 18.20 12.56
N PHE A 337 23.01 17.17 12.50
CA PHE A 337 21.56 17.28 12.36
C PHE A 337 20.87 16.91 13.67
N SER A 338 20.16 17.86 14.27
CA SER A 338 19.39 17.61 15.51
C SER A 338 18.02 17.03 15.19
N ILE A 339 17.71 15.89 15.81
CA ILE A 339 16.34 15.34 15.88
C ILE A 339 15.57 15.87 17.10
N ALA A 340 16.25 16.55 18.02
CA ALA A 340 15.62 17.13 19.20
C ALA A 340 14.78 18.35 18.81
N ARG A 341 13.53 18.38 19.27
CA ARG A 341 12.68 19.58 19.22
C ARG A 341 13.12 20.56 20.32
N LYS A 342 13.17 21.85 19.99
CA LYS A 342 13.49 22.91 20.95
C LYS A 342 12.21 23.65 21.36
N GLY A 343 12.04 23.89 22.66
CA GLY A 343 11.00 24.78 23.20
C GLY A 343 9.58 24.19 23.25
N ILE A 344 8.62 25.07 23.58
CA ILE A 344 7.18 24.78 23.62
C ILE A 344 6.60 24.91 22.21
N ILE A 345 5.70 24.00 21.81
CA ILE A 345 5.03 24.05 20.51
C ILE A 345 3.93 25.11 20.56
N GLU A 346 4.21 26.28 20.03
CA GLU A 346 3.18 27.28 19.77
C GLU A 346 2.60 27.07 18.37
N ILE A 347 1.31 26.71 18.31
CA ILE A 347 0.58 26.52 17.06
C ILE A 347 0.12 27.89 16.56
N VAL A 348 1.06 28.68 16.02
CA VAL A 348 0.75 29.96 15.40
C VAL A 348 0.77 29.80 13.88
N PRO A 349 -0.37 29.99 13.18
CA PRO A 349 -0.39 29.94 11.73
C PRO A 349 0.53 31.01 11.12
N TYR A 350 0.99 30.75 9.90
CA TYR A 350 1.62 31.75 9.06
C TYR A 350 0.80 31.92 7.79
N GLU A 351 0.97 33.07 7.16
CA GLU A 351 0.26 33.43 5.93
C GLU A 351 0.64 32.47 4.80
N GLY A 352 -0.37 31.83 4.22
CA GLY A 352 -0.23 30.81 3.18
C GLY A 352 -0.09 31.37 1.76
N ALA A 353 -0.45 30.54 0.78
CA ALA A 353 -0.43 30.90 -0.63
C ALA A 353 -1.51 31.95 -0.98
N LEU A 354 -1.23 32.76 -2.00
CA LEU A 354 -2.21 33.67 -2.60
C LEU A 354 -3.15 32.87 -3.52
N VAL A 355 -4.45 33.06 -3.36
CA VAL A 355 -5.47 32.52 -4.26
C VAL A 355 -6.21 33.70 -4.89
N LEU A 356 -6.09 33.85 -6.20
CA LEU A 356 -6.79 34.90 -6.94
C LEU A 356 -8.28 34.57 -7.04
N GLU A 357 -9.11 35.61 -7.07
CA GLU A 357 -10.55 35.45 -7.28
C GLU A 357 -10.84 34.82 -8.65
N LYS A 358 -11.73 33.83 -8.66
CA LYS A 358 -12.13 33.13 -9.88
C LYS A 358 -12.95 34.07 -10.77
N LYS A 359 -12.54 34.20 -12.04
CA LYS A 359 -13.36 34.80 -13.11
C LYS A 359 -13.87 33.70 -14.03
N ASN A 360 -15.18 33.64 -14.27
CA ASN A 360 -15.77 32.69 -15.21
C ASN A 360 -15.54 33.18 -16.65
N SER A 361 -15.21 32.25 -17.55
CA SER A 361 -15.06 32.53 -18.98
C SER A 361 -15.48 31.32 -19.79
N ASP A 362 -16.26 31.56 -20.85
CA ASP A 362 -16.65 30.53 -21.82
C ASP A 362 -15.65 30.40 -22.98
N LYS A 363 -14.52 31.11 -22.89
CA LYS A 363 -13.43 31.09 -23.89
C LYS A 363 -12.30 30.15 -23.45
N PRO A 364 -11.49 29.62 -24.39
CA PRO A 364 -10.29 28.87 -24.03
C PRO A 364 -9.36 29.69 -23.12
N VAL A 365 -8.92 29.09 -22.01
CA VAL A 365 -8.04 29.73 -21.01
C VAL A 365 -6.65 29.10 -21.11
N GLY A 366 -5.63 29.92 -21.37
CA GLY A 366 -4.24 29.50 -21.29
C GLY A 366 -3.80 29.35 -19.83
N VAL A 367 -3.15 28.24 -19.50
CA VAL A 367 -2.67 27.95 -18.14
C VAL A 367 -1.15 28.08 -18.12
N LEU A 368 -0.64 29.02 -17.31
CA LEU A 368 0.78 29.22 -17.04
C LEU A 368 1.05 28.80 -15.59
N ASP A 369 2.12 28.03 -15.37
CA ASP A 369 2.49 27.53 -14.04
C ASP A 369 4.01 27.63 -13.85
N PHE A 370 4.44 27.93 -12.61
CA PHE A 370 5.85 27.97 -12.25
C PHE A 370 6.35 26.55 -11.96
N ALA A 371 7.36 26.11 -12.70
CA ALA A 371 8.01 24.84 -12.42
C ALA A 371 8.74 24.89 -11.07
N SER A 372 8.32 24.05 -10.11
CA SER A 372 9.02 23.86 -8.82
C SER A 372 9.21 25.17 -8.02
N MET A 373 8.15 25.94 -7.83
CA MET A 373 8.16 27.26 -7.20
C MET A 373 8.86 27.29 -5.82
N TYR A 374 8.49 26.44 -4.86
CA TYR A 374 9.11 26.46 -3.52
C TYR A 374 10.60 26.07 -3.52
N PRO A 375 11.03 24.96 -4.19
CA PRO A 375 12.45 24.69 -4.35
C PRO A 375 13.23 25.84 -4.98
N ASN A 376 12.68 26.53 -5.99
CA ASN A 376 13.35 27.67 -6.61
C ASN A 376 13.44 28.88 -5.67
N ALA A 377 12.39 29.17 -4.89
CA ALA A 377 12.44 30.19 -3.84
C ALA A 377 13.56 29.93 -2.83
N ILE A 378 13.66 28.68 -2.37
CA ILE A 378 14.72 28.21 -1.46
C ILE A 378 16.10 28.48 -2.08
N ILE A 379 16.29 28.08 -3.34
CA ILE A 379 17.55 28.24 -4.06
C ILE A 379 17.92 29.70 -4.23
N GLU A 380 17.01 30.52 -4.74
CA GLU A 380 17.31 31.89 -5.16
C GLU A 380 17.65 32.79 -3.97
N LYS A 381 16.88 32.69 -2.88
CA LYS A 381 17.08 33.51 -1.68
C LYS A 381 18.02 32.88 -0.65
N ASN A 382 18.62 31.73 -0.97
CA ASN A 382 19.49 30.97 -0.06
C ASN A 382 18.79 30.63 1.27
N ILE A 383 17.49 30.34 1.23
CA ILE A 383 16.68 30.09 2.43
C ILE A 383 17.06 28.73 3.00
N SER A 384 17.70 28.69 4.17
CA SER A 384 18.08 27.46 4.84
C SER A 384 18.11 27.62 6.36
N THR A 385 18.04 26.51 7.09
CA THR A 385 18.17 26.50 8.55
C THR A 385 19.51 27.04 9.02
N ASP A 386 20.57 26.76 8.26
CA ASP A 386 21.95 27.15 8.56
C ASP A 386 22.36 28.52 7.99
N THR A 387 21.52 29.16 7.17
CA THR A 387 21.75 30.50 6.63
C THR A 387 20.80 31.53 7.21
N CYS A 388 19.74 31.12 7.92
CA CYS A 388 18.81 31.99 8.60
C CYS A 388 19.51 32.75 9.71
N VAL A 389 19.35 34.08 9.72
CA VAL A 389 19.87 34.95 10.77
C VAL A 389 18.74 35.70 11.46
N ASP A 390 19.05 36.37 12.58
CA ASP A 390 18.08 37.22 13.28
C ASP A 390 17.53 38.30 12.33
N ILE A 391 16.21 38.49 12.35
CA ILE A 391 15.52 39.49 11.52
C ILE A 391 16.00 40.92 11.83
N ASN A 392 16.53 41.17 13.02
CA ASN A 392 17.10 42.45 13.45
C ASN A 392 18.56 42.63 13.02
N SER A 393 19.20 41.62 12.42
CA SER A 393 20.59 41.72 11.95
C SER A 393 20.75 42.88 10.96
N THR A 394 21.75 43.73 11.20
CA THR A 394 22.05 44.92 10.40
C THR A 394 23.10 44.67 9.31
N ASN A 395 23.55 43.43 9.15
CA ASN A 395 24.55 43.09 8.13
C ASN A 395 23.99 43.39 6.72
N PRO A 396 24.63 44.29 5.94
CA PRO A 396 24.14 44.67 4.61
C PRO A 396 24.33 43.57 3.55
N SER A 397 25.12 42.53 3.81
CA SER A 397 25.35 41.44 2.86
C SER A 397 24.23 40.39 2.85
N LEU A 398 23.18 40.54 3.67
CA LEU A 398 22.12 39.56 3.80
C LEU A 398 21.12 39.61 2.65
N ASN A 399 20.70 38.43 2.19
CA ASN A 399 19.51 38.28 1.37
C ASN A 399 18.26 38.52 2.24
N ILE A 400 17.50 39.54 1.91
CA ILE A 400 16.26 39.88 2.61
C ILE A 400 15.08 39.36 1.80
N VAL A 401 14.16 38.66 2.47
CA VAL A 401 12.89 38.22 1.88
C VAL A 401 11.78 39.11 2.40
N THR A 402 11.11 39.79 1.47
CA THR A 402 10.05 40.76 1.76
C THR A 402 8.82 40.49 0.90
N ASP A 403 7.65 40.79 1.45
CA ASP A 403 6.37 40.82 0.73
C ASP A 403 5.56 42.02 1.24
N ASN A 404 5.08 42.88 0.34
CA ASN A 404 4.39 44.14 0.65
C ASN A 404 5.08 45.03 1.72
N GLY A 405 6.40 45.16 1.63
CA GLY A 405 7.20 45.98 2.56
C GLY A 405 7.47 45.35 3.93
N LYS A 406 6.86 44.19 4.24
CA LYS A 406 7.13 43.41 5.46
C LYS A 406 8.30 42.47 5.24
N ILE A 407 9.24 42.42 6.19
CA ILE A 407 10.36 41.46 6.20
C ILE A 407 9.88 40.15 6.83
N TYR A 408 10.11 39.04 6.13
CA TYR A 408 9.76 37.69 6.61
C TYR A 408 10.99 36.90 7.10
N GLY A 409 12.16 37.20 6.55
CA GLY A 409 13.41 36.57 6.94
C GLY A 409 14.64 37.23 6.31
N LYS A 410 15.79 36.98 6.94
CA LYS A 410 17.11 37.39 6.45
C LYS A 410 18.00 36.16 6.39
N PHE A 411 18.77 36.04 5.31
CA PHE A 411 19.61 34.88 5.04
C PHE A 411 20.99 35.30 4.57
N ILE A 412 22.02 34.53 4.94
CA ILE A 412 23.39 34.73 4.44
C ILE A 412 23.39 34.72 2.90
N SER A 413 24.22 35.57 2.27
CA SER A 413 24.34 35.61 0.80
C SER A 413 24.91 34.30 0.25
N GLN A 414 24.45 33.88 -0.94
CA GLN A 414 25.04 32.75 -1.65
C GLN A 414 26.52 32.97 -1.99
N LYS A 415 26.97 34.23 -2.10
CA LYS A 415 28.38 34.58 -2.36
C LYS A 415 29.29 34.21 -1.19
N GLU A 416 28.75 34.22 0.03
CA GLU A 416 29.48 33.89 1.25
C GLU A 416 29.42 32.38 1.51
N ARG A 417 28.20 31.81 1.52
CA ARG A 417 27.99 30.37 1.63
C ARG A 417 26.62 29.96 1.11
N ILE A 418 26.55 28.83 0.41
CA ILE A 418 25.28 28.23 0.01
C ILE A 418 24.76 27.34 1.16
N GLY A 419 23.51 27.55 1.57
CA GLY A 419 22.90 26.76 2.63
C GLY A 419 22.58 25.32 2.23
N LEU A 420 22.33 24.47 3.24
CA LEU A 420 22.04 23.05 3.02
C LEU A 420 20.76 22.82 2.20
N MET A 421 19.66 23.52 2.51
CA MET A 421 18.39 23.38 1.78
C MET A 421 18.52 23.77 0.28
N PRO A 422 19.14 24.90 -0.08
CA PRO A 422 19.46 25.24 -1.47
C PRO A 422 20.28 24.17 -2.20
N LEU A 423 21.31 23.60 -1.55
CA LEU A 423 22.11 22.52 -2.13
C LEU A 423 21.26 21.28 -2.44
N MET A 424 20.45 20.84 -1.48
CA MET A 424 19.54 19.71 -1.65
C MET A 424 18.52 19.97 -2.77
N CYS A 425 17.90 21.15 -2.80
CA CYS A 425 16.95 21.52 -3.85
C CYS A 425 17.61 21.55 -5.24
N LYS A 426 18.80 22.13 -5.38
CA LYS A 426 19.54 22.15 -6.66
C LYS A 426 19.77 20.73 -7.20
N GLU A 427 20.25 19.83 -6.35
CA GLU A 427 20.52 18.44 -6.76
C GLU A 427 19.24 17.68 -7.10
N LEU A 428 18.19 17.81 -6.28
CA LEU A 428 16.89 17.15 -6.55
C LEU A 428 16.27 17.63 -7.88
N LEU A 429 16.32 18.94 -8.17
CA LEU A 429 15.82 19.48 -9.42
C LEU A 429 16.66 19.01 -10.61
N ARG A 430 17.99 19.06 -10.50
CA ARG A 430 18.91 18.58 -11.55
C ARG A 430 18.65 17.11 -11.91
N GLN A 431 18.53 16.25 -10.90
CA GLN A 431 18.23 14.83 -11.09
C GLN A 431 16.83 14.62 -11.68
N ARG A 432 15.86 15.45 -11.29
CA ARG A 432 14.50 15.36 -11.81
C ARG A 432 14.43 15.76 -13.28
N ASP A 433 15.21 16.75 -13.70
CA ASP A 433 15.28 17.15 -15.11
C ASP A 433 15.92 16.06 -15.95
N ILE A 434 16.98 15.42 -15.46
CA ILE A 434 17.56 14.22 -16.09
C ILE A 434 16.50 13.12 -16.22
N ALA A 435 15.77 12.81 -15.13
CA ALA A 435 14.71 11.80 -15.15
C ALA A 435 13.62 12.15 -16.18
N LYS A 436 13.19 13.41 -16.27
CA LYS A 436 12.23 13.86 -17.29
C LYS A 436 12.74 13.73 -18.71
N HIS A 437 14.03 14.01 -18.95
CA HIS A 437 14.64 13.75 -20.25
C HIS A 437 14.64 12.26 -20.57
N LYS A 438 14.96 11.39 -19.60
CA LYS A 438 14.91 9.93 -19.77
C LYS A 438 13.48 9.41 -20.00
N ILE A 439 12.46 9.97 -19.35
CA ILE A 439 11.04 9.67 -19.63
C ILE A 439 10.72 9.95 -21.10
N LYS A 440 11.18 11.08 -21.65
CA LYS A 440 10.98 11.41 -23.07
C LYS A 440 11.76 10.49 -24.00
N GLN A 441 12.96 10.08 -23.59
CA GLN A 441 13.83 9.19 -24.37
C GLN A 441 13.27 7.77 -24.44
N TYR A 442 12.75 7.23 -23.34
CA TYR A 442 12.32 5.84 -23.21
C TYR A 442 10.79 5.68 -23.21
N LYS A 443 10.06 6.51 -23.97
CA LYS A 443 8.60 6.44 -24.05
C LYS A 443 8.07 5.07 -24.49
N GLU A 444 8.82 4.41 -25.36
CA GLU A 444 8.44 3.12 -25.96
C GLU A 444 8.91 1.90 -25.14
N ASP A 445 9.73 2.09 -24.10
CA ASP A 445 10.15 1.02 -23.18
C ASP A 445 9.31 1.12 -21.89
N PRO A 446 8.32 0.25 -21.69
CA PRO A 446 7.41 0.35 -20.55
C PRO A 446 8.13 0.24 -19.20
N VAL A 447 9.19 -0.56 -19.11
CA VAL A 447 9.94 -0.81 -17.88
C VAL A 447 10.74 0.44 -17.51
N LEU A 448 11.51 0.97 -18.46
CA LEU A 448 12.31 2.17 -18.22
C LEU A 448 11.42 3.41 -18.03
N LEU A 449 10.33 3.53 -18.79
CA LEU A 449 9.36 4.60 -18.62
C LEU A 449 8.81 4.63 -17.19
N MET A 450 8.41 3.47 -16.67
CA MET A 450 7.89 3.32 -15.32
C MET A 450 8.95 3.68 -14.26
N TYR A 451 10.19 3.18 -14.42
CA TYR A 451 11.31 3.51 -13.54
C TYR A 451 11.59 5.03 -13.47
N TRP A 452 11.76 5.68 -14.63
CA TRP A 452 12.11 7.10 -14.68
C TRP A 452 10.95 8.00 -14.23
N THR A 453 9.71 7.59 -14.50
CA THR A 453 8.50 8.27 -14.00
C THR A 453 8.44 8.22 -12.49
N SER A 454 8.66 7.04 -11.91
CA SER A 454 8.72 6.83 -10.47
C SER A 454 9.81 7.68 -9.80
N LEU A 455 11.02 7.69 -10.36
CA LEU A 455 12.13 8.50 -9.87
C LEU A 455 11.80 10.01 -9.93
N SER A 456 11.26 10.49 -11.06
CA SER A 456 10.85 11.89 -11.21
C SER A 456 9.79 12.30 -10.18
N ASN A 457 8.83 11.41 -9.90
CA ASN A 457 7.79 11.65 -8.90
C ASN A 457 8.35 11.66 -7.47
N ALA A 458 9.23 10.72 -7.13
CA ALA A 458 9.89 10.65 -5.84
C ALA A 458 10.75 11.90 -5.58
N LEU A 459 11.54 12.34 -6.58
CA LEU A 459 12.33 13.57 -6.50
C LEU A 459 11.45 14.81 -6.31
N LYS A 460 10.32 14.89 -7.03
CA LYS A 460 9.33 15.98 -6.85
C LYS A 460 8.78 15.99 -5.42
N LEU A 461 8.38 14.82 -4.92
CA LEU A 461 7.84 14.68 -3.56
C LEU A 461 8.87 15.11 -2.52
N THR A 462 10.10 14.58 -2.59
CA THR A 462 11.17 14.94 -1.65
C THR A 462 11.49 16.43 -1.69
N ALA A 463 11.53 17.05 -2.87
CA ALA A 463 11.77 18.50 -3.00
C ALA A 463 10.67 19.32 -2.31
N ASN A 464 9.41 18.91 -2.43
CA ASN A 464 8.29 19.57 -1.74
C ASN A 464 8.29 19.32 -0.22
N LEU A 465 8.74 18.14 0.21
CA LEU A 465 8.87 17.80 1.63
C LEU A 465 9.90 18.68 2.36
N ILE A 466 10.92 19.21 1.68
CA ILE A 466 11.89 20.16 2.27
C ILE A 466 11.16 21.39 2.81
N TYR A 467 10.27 22.00 2.01
CA TYR A 467 9.41 23.09 2.47
C TYR A 467 8.45 22.60 3.57
N GLY A 468 7.72 21.51 3.32
CA GLY A 468 6.69 21.01 4.25
C GLY A 468 7.23 20.71 5.65
N ALA A 469 8.46 20.19 5.75
CA ALA A 469 9.12 19.91 7.02
C ALA A 469 9.42 21.18 7.83
N THR A 470 9.66 22.32 7.17
CA THR A 470 9.89 23.60 7.87
C THR A 470 8.60 24.30 8.29
N GLY A 471 7.49 24.00 7.61
CA GLY A 471 6.18 24.60 7.87
C GLY A 471 5.27 23.80 8.81
N PHE A 472 5.59 22.54 9.08
CA PHE A 472 4.80 21.67 9.96
C PHE A 472 5.25 21.82 11.42
N VAL A 473 4.37 22.32 12.30
CA VAL A 473 4.69 22.64 13.71
C VAL A 473 5.21 21.46 14.53
N PHE A 474 4.84 20.22 14.18
CA PHE A 474 5.34 19.01 14.82
C PHE A 474 6.57 18.42 14.12
N SER A 475 7.17 19.11 13.17
CA SER A 475 8.46 18.71 12.60
C SER A 475 9.59 19.16 13.52
N ASN A 476 10.64 18.33 13.69
CA ASN A 476 11.91 18.76 14.29
C ASN A 476 12.65 19.80 13.42
N LEU A 477 12.26 19.95 12.16
CA LEU A 477 12.75 20.97 11.23
C LEU A 477 11.90 22.23 11.20
N TYR A 478 10.86 22.32 12.04
CA TYR A 478 9.96 23.46 12.05
C TYR A 478 10.70 24.76 12.33
N MET A 479 10.60 25.70 11.40
CA MET A 479 11.18 27.03 11.53
C MET A 479 10.28 28.02 10.79
N LYS A 480 9.37 28.67 11.53
CA LYS A 480 8.40 29.62 10.98
C LYS A 480 9.02 30.67 10.05
N PRO A 481 10.16 31.33 10.37
CA PRO A 481 10.76 32.33 9.48
C PRO A 481 11.16 31.78 8.11
N ILE A 482 11.50 30.49 8.03
CA ILE A 482 11.85 29.82 6.77
C ILE A 482 10.60 29.55 5.96
N ALA A 483 9.61 28.88 6.54
CA ALA A 483 8.37 28.54 5.84
C ALA A 483 7.63 29.79 5.37
N SER A 484 7.57 30.83 6.20
CA SER A 484 6.93 32.09 5.86
C SER A 484 7.71 32.88 4.79
N SER A 485 9.05 32.84 4.81
CA SER A 485 9.87 33.47 3.76
C SER A 485 9.68 32.79 2.40
N ILE A 486 9.62 31.45 2.37
CA ILE A 486 9.36 30.71 1.12
C ILE A 486 8.01 31.14 0.52
N MET A 487 6.98 31.25 1.37
CA MET A 487 5.65 31.69 0.96
C MET A 487 5.60 33.17 0.54
N ALA A 488 6.26 34.05 1.30
CA ALA A 488 6.32 35.48 0.98
C ALA A 488 6.99 35.72 -0.37
N TYR A 489 8.14 35.09 -0.62
CA TYR A 489 8.82 35.19 -1.92
C TYR A 489 7.93 34.66 -3.05
N SER A 490 7.31 33.51 -2.80
CA SER A 490 6.38 32.86 -3.72
C SER A 490 5.22 33.79 -4.10
N ARG A 491 4.59 34.48 -3.14
CA ARG A 491 3.54 35.47 -3.41
C ARG A 491 4.05 36.69 -4.14
N SER A 492 5.22 37.21 -3.79
CA SER A 492 5.82 38.37 -4.47
C SER A 492 6.18 38.11 -5.94
N THR A 493 6.24 36.84 -6.35
CA THR A 493 6.53 36.41 -7.72
C THR A 493 5.26 36.28 -8.58
N LEU A 494 4.10 36.10 -7.94
CA LEU A 494 2.77 36.04 -8.56
C LEU A 494 2.21 37.44 -8.77
#